data_AF-A0A6V7M9B1-F1
#
_entry.id   AF-A0A6V7M9B1-F1
#
_cell.length_a   1.000
_cell.length_b   1.000
_cell.length_c   1.000
_cell.angle_alpha   90.00
_cell.angle_beta   90.00
_cell.angle_gamma   90.00
#
_symmetry.space_group_name_H-M   'P 1'
#
loop_
_entity.id
_entity.type
_entity.pdbx_description
1 polymer ?
#
loop_
_entity_poly.entity_id
_entity_poly.type
_entity_poly.pdbx_seq_one_letter_code
_entity_poly.pdbx_strand_id
1 'polypeptide(L)'
;WWQYDPRTSLELETAYKQGKRTCELLIAGFLYIADFGSMLQLRRNDPSRHRRIKRDLHNIPKKGIAGLRLNRMDDETVTREIRGAERPASPASDTM
;
A
#
# COMPACT_ATOMS: atom_id res chain seq x y z
N TRP A 1 -5.64 -7.79 4.43
CA TRP A 1 -5.91 -6.40 4.02
C TRP A 1 -5.85 -6.29 2.51
N TRP A 2 -6.56 -5.33 1.92
CA TRP A 2 -6.43 -4.99 0.50
C TRP A 2 -5.56 -3.74 0.40
N GLN A 3 -4.60 -3.73 -0.51
CA GLN A 3 -3.83 -2.52 -0.80
C GLN A 3 -4.66 -1.61 -1.70
N TYR A 4 -4.58 -0.30 -1.47
CA TYR A 4 -5.09 0.68 -2.43
C TYR A 4 -4.29 0.61 -3.73
N ASP A 5 -4.88 1.06 -4.83
CA ASP A 5 -4.14 1.25 -6.08
C ASP A 5 -3.05 2.33 -5.91
N PRO A 6 -2.04 2.38 -6.79
CA PRO A 6 -0.91 3.31 -6.65
C PRO A 6 -1.33 4.79 -6.58
N ARG A 7 -2.33 5.20 -7.36
CA ARG A 7 -2.79 6.59 -7.40
C ARG A 7 -3.48 6.96 -6.08
N THR A 8 -4.46 6.17 -5.65
CA THR A 8 -5.17 6.40 -4.39
C THR A 8 -4.22 6.36 -3.19
N SER A 9 -3.22 5.46 -3.22
CA SER A 9 -2.18 5.39 -2.18
C SER A 9 -1.37 6.69 -2.08
N LEU A 10 -1.01 7.28 -3.22
CA LEU A 10 -0.29 8.55 -3.27
C LEU A 10 -1.16 9.71 -2.76
N GLU A 11 -2.43 9.76 -3.14
CA GLU A 11 -3.39 10.78 -2.68
C GLU A 11 -3.56 10.72 -1.15
N LEU A 12 -3.74 9.51 -0.59
CA LEU A 12 -3.80 9.26 0.85
C LEU A 12 -2.53 9.70 1.57
N GLU A 13 -1.35 9.27 1.09
CA GLU A 13 -0.07 9.60 1.72
C GLU A 13 0.23 11.10 1.66
N THR A 14 -0.13 11.76 0.55
CA THR A 14 0.00 13.21 0.40
C THR A 14 -0.87 13.95 1.42
N ALA A 15 -2.14 13.56 1.52
CA ALA A 15 -3.07 14.18 2.48
C ALA A 15 -2.63 13.96 3.93
N TYR A 16 -2.16 12.75 4.25
CA TYR A 16 -1.63 12.41 5.56
C TYR A 16 -0.39 13.26 5.91
N LYS A 17 0.58 13.38 4.98
CA LYS A 17 1.78 14.22 5.17
C LYS A 17 1.47 15.71 5.31
N GLN A 18 0.38 16.19 4.70
CA GLN A 18 -0.11 17.55 4.87
C GLN A 18 -0.80 17.79 6.23
N GLY A 19 -0.93 16.77 7.07
CA GLY A 19 -1.60 16.87 8.36
C GLY A 19 -3.12 17.02 8.25
N LYS A 20 -3.72 16.67 7.10
CA LYS A 20 -5.18 16.67 6.95
C LYS A 20 -5.76 15.58 7.84
N ARG A 21 -6.91 15.86 8.49
CA ARG A 21 -7.65 14.86 9.27
C ARG A 21 -8.44 13.90 8.38
N THR A 22 -8.93 14.39 7.25
CA THR A 22 -9.73 13.63 6.29
C THR A 22 -9.26 13.86 4.85
N CYS A 23 -9.55 12.90 3.98
CA CYS A 23 -9.24 12.93 2.56
C CYS A 23 -10.43 12.38 1.75
N GLU A 24 -10.88 13.09 0.72
CA GLU A 24 -11.89 12.60 -0.21
C GLU A 24 -11.24 11.81 -1.35
N LEU A 25 -11.79 10.66 -1.69
CA LEU A 25 -11.27 9.73 -2.69
C LEU A 25 -12.38 9.32 -3.67
N LEU A 26 -12.07 9.32 -4.96
CA LEU A 26 -12.96 8.79 -5.99
C LEU A 26 -12.58 7.35 -6.33
N ILE A 27 -13.39 6.39 -5.90
CA ILE A 27 -13.12 4.95 -6.09
C ILE A 27 -14.30 4.32 -6.82
N ALA A 28 -14.03 3.76 -8.00
CA ALA A 28 -15.02 3.07 -8.85
C ALA A 28 -16.31 3.90 -9.06
N GLY A 29 -16.17 5.22 -9.29
CA GLY A 29 -17.29 6.14 -9.54
C GLY A 29 -18.01 6.64 -8.29
N PHE A 30 -17.54 6.31 -7.08
CA PHE A 30 -18.14 6.78 -5.84
C PHE A 30 -17.16 7.58 -4.98
N LEU A 31 -17.66 8.61 -4.31
CA LEU A 31 -16.89 9.39 -3.35
C LEU A 31 -16.86 8.72 -1.99
N TYR A 32 -15.65 8.54 -1.50
CA TYR A 32 -15.34 8.06 -0.16
C TYR A 32 -14.60 9.12 0.64
N ILE A 33 -14.78 9.09 1.95
CA ILE A 33 -14.03 9.88 2.91
C ILE A 33 -13.14 8.90 3.66
N ALA A 34 -11.83 9.12 3.60
CA ALA A 34 -10.85 8.50 4.49
C ALA A 34 -10.66 9.44 5.69
N ASP A 35 -10.95 8.95 6.89
CA ASP A 35 -10.70 9.64 8.15
C ASP A 35 -9.48 9.02 8.83
N PHE A 36 -8.43 9.82 8.98
CA PHE A 36 -7.18 9.42 9.59
C PHE A 36 -7.24 9.44 11.12
N GLY A 37 -8.20 10.14 11.73
CA GLY A 37 -8.38 10.14 13.18
C GLY A 37 -8.95 8.82 13.68
N SER A 38 -10.00 8.34 13.03
CA SER A 38 -10.62 7.03 13.35
C SER A 38 -10.02 5.85 12.56
N MET A 39 -9.18 6.14 11.56
CA MET A 39 -8.63 5.16 10.62
C MET A 39 -9.74 4.34 9.93
N LEU A 40 -10.72 5.06 9.38
CA LEU A 40 -11.87 4.51 8.66
C LEU A 40 -12.01 5.12 7.27
N GLN A 41 -12.53 4.31 6.34
CA GLN A 41 -13.05 4.74 5.07
C GLN A 41 -14.58 4.54 5.06
N LEU A 42 -15.30 5.58 4.66
CA LEU A 42 -16.76 5.62 4.59
C LEU A 42 -17.23 6.24 3.29
N ARG A 43 -18.38 5.82 2.78
CA ARG A 43 -18.94 6.40 1.55
C ARG A 43 -19.67 7.70 1.90
N ARG A 44 -19.40 8.76 1.16
CA ARG A 44 -19.89 10.13 1.48
C ARG A 44 -21.41 10.22 1.63
N ASN A 45 -22.14 9.49 0.77
CA ASN A 45 -23.60 9.56 0.71
C ASN A 45 -24.29 8.37 1.42
N ASP A 46 -23.53 7.40 1.93
CA ASP A 46 -24.07 6.15 2.49
C ASP A 46 -23.13 5.60 3.57
N PRO A 47 -23.37 5.93 4.85
CA PRO A 47 -22.52 5.53 5.94
C PRO A 47 -22.73 4.07 6.38
N SER A 48 -23.55 3.26 5.68
CA SER A 48 -23.82 1.88 6.10
C SER A 48 -22.57 0.98 6.09
N ARG A 49 -21.60 1.28 5.22
CA ARG A 49 -20.36 0.49 5.07
C ARG A 49 -19.15 1.28 5.55
N HIS A 50 -18.57 0.80 6.64
CA HIS A 50 -17.28 1.25 7.16
C HIS A 50 -16.20 0.21 6.89
N ARG A 51 -15.06 0.65 6.36
CA ARG A 51 -13.88 -0.18 6.21
C ARG A 51 -12.76 0.43 7.04
N ARG A 52 -12.09 -0.39 7.85
CA ARG A 52 -10.86 0.04 8.51
C ARG A 52 -9.78 0.27 7.46
N ILE A 53 -8.98 1.31 7.65
CA ILE A 53 -7.79 1.60 6.87
C ILE A 53 -6.56 1.52 7.77
N LYS A 54 -5.39 1.26 7.18
CA LYS A 54 -4.12 1.28 7.92
C LYS A 54 -3.00 1.74 6.99
N ARG A 55 -2.00 2.38 7.58
CA ARG A 55 -0.71 2.70 6.95
C ARG A 55 0.30 1.68 7.43
N ASP A 56 0.96 0.99 6.52
CA ASP A 56 1.80 -0.15 6.87
C ASP A 56 2.91 -0.39 5.84
N LEU A 57 3.86 -1.28 6.14
CA LEU A 57 4.94 -1.65 5.23
C LEU A 57 4.43 -2.41 4.00
N HIS A 58 5.13 -2.25 2.87
CA HIS A 58 4.73 -2.86 1.59
C HIS A 58 4.80 -4.40 1.60
N ASN A 59 5.71 -4.98 2.37
CA ASN A 59 6.01 -6.43 2.41
C ASN A 59 5.01 -7.25 3.25
N ILE A 60 3.96 -6.63 3.77
CA ILE A 60 3.03 -7.29 4.70
C ILE A 60 2.01 -8.13 3.93
N PRO A 61 1.58 -9.28 4.49
CA PRO A 61 0.58 -10.14 3.85
C PRO A 61 -0.69 -9.38 3.48
N LYS A 62 -1.02 -9.40 2.18
CA LYS A 62 -2.16 -8.72 1.59
C LYS A 62 -2.98 -9.68 0.72
N LYS A 63 -4.29 -9.44 0.62
CA LYS A 63 -5.19 -10.24 -0.22
C LYS A 63 -4.98 -9.96 -1.70
N GLY A 64 -4.46 -8.78 -2.01
CA GLY A 64 -4.33 -8.23 -3.35
C GLY A 64 -4.39 -6.71 -3.35
N ILE A 65 -4.56 -6.12 -4.53
CA ILE A 65 -4.54 -4.67 -4.79
C ILE A 65 -5.86 -4.27 -5.43
N ALA A 66 -6.58 -3.30 -4.84
CA ALA A 66 -7.84 -2.75 -5.38
C ALA A 66 -8.90 -3.79 -5.81
N GLY A 67 -8.95 -4.95 -5.14
CA GLY A 67 -9.87 -6.04 -5.46
C GLY A 67 -9.29 -7.13 -6.38
N LEU A 68 -8.13 -6.90 -6.99
CA LEU A 68 -7.41 -7.88 -7.80
C LEU A 68 -6.54 -8.76 -6.91
N ARG A 69 -6.79 -10.08 -6.91
CA ARG A 69 -6.00 -11.06 -6.16
C ARG A 69 -4.59 -11.14 -6.75
N LEU A 70 -3.59 -11.17 -5.87
CA LEU A 70 -2.23 -11.57 -6.25
C LEU A 70 -2.22 -13.10 -6.33
N ASN A 71 -1.80 -13.64 -7.47
CA ASN A 71 -1.60 -15.06 -7.60
C ASN A 71 -0.36 -15.44 -6.80
N ARG A 72 -0.36 -16.60 -6.14
CA ARG A 72 0.72 -17.03 -5.22
C ARG A 72 2.11 -17.07 -5.86
N MET A 73 2.21 -17.04 -7.19
CA MET A 73 3.49 -17.05 -7.91
C MET A 73 4.23 -15.70 -7.86
N ASP A 74 3.54 -14.59 -7.60
CA ASP A 74 4.13 -13.23 -7.65
C ASP A 74 4.79 -12.80 -6.33
N ASP A 75 4.42 -13.43 -5.20
CA ASP A 75 5.02 -13.13 -3.88
C ASP A 75 6.45 -13.72 -3.75
N GLU A 76 6.75 -14.81 -4.46
CA GLU A 76 8.11 -15.39 -4.47
C GLU A 76 9.10 -14.55 -5.29
N THR A 77 8.65 -13.89 -6.36
CA THR A 77 9.50 -13.05 -7.20
C THR A 77 9.92 -11.77 -6.48
N VAL A 78 8.99 -11.09 -5.79
CA VAL A 78 9.30 -9.86 -5.02
C VAL A 78 10.21 -10.15 -3.83
N THR A 79 10.02 -11.27 -3.13
CA THR A 79 10.90 -11.65 -2.01
C THR A 79 12.30 -12.07 -2.48
N ARG A 80 12.43 -12.64 -3.68
CA ARG A 80 13.73 -12.98 -4.29
C ARG A 80 14.49 -11.76 -4.79
N GLU A 81 13.83 -10.79 -5.41
CA GLU A 81 14.49 -9.56 -5.88
C GLU A 81 15.08 -8.74 -4.72
N ILE A 82 14.40 -8.67 -3.57
CA ILE A 82 14.93 -7.99 -2.38
C ILE A 82 16.19 -8.69 -1.84
N ARG A 83 16.27 -10.02 -1.91
CA ARG A 83 17.46 -10.79 -1.49
C ARG A 83 18.58 -10.80 -2.53
N GLY A 84 18.25 -10.68 -3.82
CA GLY A 84 19.21 -10.67 -4.93
C GLY A 84 19.91 -9.33 -5.16
N ALA A 85 19.49 -8.27 -4.46
CA ALA A 85 20.08 -6.94 -4.54
C ALA A 85 21.29 -6.72 -3.61
N GLU A 86 21.80 -7.76 -2.94
CA GLU A 86 23.12 -7.70 -2.31
C GLU A 86 24.20 -7.80 -3.41
N ARG A 87 24.80 -6.66 -3.75
CA ARG A 87 26.02 -6.61 -4.59
C ARG A 87 27.05 -7.59 -4.02
N PRO A 88 27.57 -8.57 -4.79
CA PRO A 88 28.74 -9.32 -4.34
C PRO A 88 29.89 -8.33 -4.15
N ALA A 89 30.45 -8.30 -2.94
CA ALA A 89 31.67 -7.57 -2.66
C ALA A 89 32.77 -8.09 -3.61
N SER A 90 33.45 -7.17 -4.29
CA SER A 90 34.59 -7.51 -5.17
C SER A 90 35.62 -8.32 -4.39
N PRO A 91 36.15 -9.44 -4.94
CA PRO A 91 37.19 -10.19 -4.26
C PRO A 91 38.44 -9.31 -4.20
N ALA A 92 38.93 -9.07 -2.98
CA ALA A 92 40.23 -8.45 -2.77
C ALA A 92 41.29 -9.36 -3.41
N SER A 93 42.02 -8.82 -4.39
CA SER A 93 43.18 -9.47 -4.96
C SER A 93 44.29 -9.51 -3.92
N ASP A 94 44.44 -10.66 -3.28
CA ASP A 94 45.59 -11.02 -2.47
C ASP A 94 46.60 -11.71 -3.39
N THR A 95 47.67 -11.00 -3.73
CA THR A 95 48.84 -11.60 -4.36
C THR A 95 50.09 -11.03 -3.70
N MET A 96 50.85 -11.96 -3.12
CA MET A 96 52.16 -11.92 -2.46
C MET A 96 53.05 -10.69 -2.65
#